data_AF-A0A5S4GJE8-F1
#
_entry.id   AF-A0A5S4GJE8-F1
#
_cell.length_a   1.000
_cell.length_b   1.000
_cell.length_c   1.000
_cell.angle_alpha   90.00
_cell.angle_beta   90.00
_cell.angle_gamma   90.00
#
_symmetry.space_group_name_H-M   'P 1'
#
loop_
_entity.id
_entity.type
_entity.pdbx_description
1 polymer ?
#
loop_
_entity_poly.entity_id
_entity_poly.type
_entity_poly.pdbx_seq_one_letter_code
_entity_poly.pdbx_strand_id
1 'polypeptide(L)'
;MSAEFARHAPGPSVLPGSPSPYFLQAGQGEHAHLFDSLFTVLLGKEETEGQFGVFTMTAPKGQAIPVHAHPDVHEIFYLLDGRVRVWIQSAAGELLDRVLGPGDFGYVPAGLLHSYRSESDGTRVLGVCTGGFEGFFAAAGTRAGSADLPAHPYVPSPEQLGAAAAAFRNEFHPEVRFDA
;
A
#
# COMPACT_ATOMS: atom_id res chain seq x y z
N MET A 1 -3.64 -41.48 12.31
CA MET A 1 -2.33 -40.83 12.58
C MET A 1 -2.61 -39.37 12.90
N SER A 2 -2.39 -38.94 14.13
CA SER A 2 -2.44 -37.53 14.52
C SER A 2 -1.04 -36.96 14.38
N ALA A 3 -0.83 -36.04 13.44
CA ALA A 3 0.40 -35.25 13.42
C ALA A 3 0.31 -34.20 14.53
N GLU A 4 1.22 -34.25 15.50
CA GLU A 4 1.44 -33.14 16.42
C GLU A 4 2.19 -32.03 15.66
N PHE A 5 1.59 -30.84 15.63
CA PHE A 5 2.20 -29.67 15.01
C PHE A 5 2.91 -28.83 16.09
N ALA A 6 4.21 -28.61 15.92
CA ALA A 6 4.98 -27.72 16.77
C ALA A 6 4.47 -26.28 16.62
N ARG A 7 4.32 -25.57 17.73
CA ARG A 7 3.90 -24.16 17.74
C ARG A 7 5.13 -23.26 17.59
N HIS A 8 5.09 -22.34 16.62
CA HIS A 8 6.12 -21.32 16.45
C HIS A 8 5.89 -20.17 17.44
N ALA A 9 6.96 -19.68 18.08
CA ALA A 9 6.92 -18.52 18.97
C ALA A 9 7.26 -17.24 18.17
N PRO A 10 6.55 -16.12 18.38
CA PRO A 10 6.77 -14.91 17.58
C PRO A 10 8.11 -14.23 17.88
N GLY A 11 8.73 -13.67 16.83
CA GLY A 11 9.92 -12.82 16.91
C GLY A 11 9.60 -11.35 17.23
N PRO A 12 10.56 -10.42 17.07
CA PRO A 12 10.39 -9.00 17.39
C PRO A 12 9.52 -8.21 16.38
N SER A 13 9.37 -8.70 15.15
CA SER A 13 8.31 -8.27 14.22
C SER A 13 7.13 -9.22 14.33
N VAL A 14 5.92 -8.72 14.04
CA VAL A 14 4.71 -9.56 13.95
C VAL A 14 4.76 -10.50 12.75
N LEU A 15 5.61 -10.19 11.75
CA LEU A 15 5.86 -11.00 10.57
C LEU A 15 7.09 -11.90 10.77
N PRO A 16 7.10 -13.12 10.19
CA PRO A 16 8.13 -14.13 10.47
C PRO A 16 9.49 -13.86 9.81
N GLY A 17 9.61 -12.93 8.86
CA GLY A 17 10.85 -12.62 8.14
C GLY A 17 11.35 -13.74 7.23
N SER A 18 10.48 -14.69 6.88
CA SER A 18 10.79 -15.84 6.02
C SER A 18 9.49 -16.52 5.53
N PRO A 19 9.54 -17.38 4.50
CA PRO A 19 8.38 -18.14 4.02
C PRO A 19 7.89 -19.19 5.05
N SER A 20 7.13 -18.73 6.03
CA SER A 20 6.57 -19.52 7.12
C SER A 20 5.07 -19.23 7.28
N PRO A 21 4.23 -20.21 7.65
CA PRO A 21 2.81 -19.96 7.89
C PRO A 21 2.57 -19.16 9.18
N TYR A 22 1.64 -18.21 9.15
CA TYR A 22 1.17 -17.45 10.31
C TYR A 22 -0.27 -16.99 10.13
N PHE A 23 -0.87 -16.49 11.22
CA PHE A 23 -2.19 -15.87 11.21
C PHE A 23 -2.09 -14.48 11.82
N LEU A 24 -2.78 -13.52 11.23
CA LEU A 24 -2.97 -12.18 11.78
C LEU A 24 -4.46 -11.98 12.07
N GLN A 25 -4.77 -11.47 13.26
CA GLN A 25 -6.08 -10.91 13.56
C GLN A 25 -6.26 -9.57 12.85
N ALA A 26 -7.51 -9.13 12.69
CA ALA A 26 -7.79 -7.81 12.14
C ALA A 26 -7.08 -6.73 12.98
N GLY A 27 -6.38 -5.81 12.30
CA GLY A 27 -5.59 -4.77 12.96
C GLY A 27 -4.18 -5.21 13.37
N GLN A 28 -3.78 -6.47 13.13
CA GLN A 28 -2.38 -6.88 13.26
C GLN A 28 -1.64 -6.75 11.91
N GLY A 29 -0.34 -6.49 11.98
CA GLY A 29 0.55 -6.29 10.85
C GLY A 29 1.64 -5.28 11.21
N GLU A 30 2.49 -4.92 10.27
CA GLU A 30 3.38 -3.77 10.45
C GLU A 30 2.68 -2.49 9.99
N HIS A 31 2.57 -1.49 10.88
CA HIS A 31 1.84 -0.27 10.59
C HIS A 31 2.76 0.88 10.20
N ALA A 32 2.31 1.71 9.26
CA ALA A 32 2.94 2.98 8.92
C ALA A 32 1.91 4.06 8.63
N HIS A 33 2.21 5.29 9.02
CA HIS A 33 1.46 6.48 8.64
C HIS A 33 2.20 7.22 7.53
N LEU A 34 1.48 7.57 6.46
CA LEU A 34 1.96 8.43 5.40
C LEU A 34 0.83 9.37 4.98
N PHE A 35 1.06 10.67 5.12
CA PHE A 35 0.01 11.69 5.12
C PHE A 35 -1.10 11.36 6.12
N ASP A 36 -2.36 11.38 5.70
CA ASP A 36 -3.52 11.03 6.51
C ASP A 36 -3.89 9.53 6.43
N SER A 37 -3.08 8.71 5.76
CA SER A 37 -3.36 7.28 5.57
C SER A 37 -2.63 6.40 6.59
N LEU A 38 -3.30 5.32 6.98
CA LEU A 38 -2.69 4.17 7.65
C LEU A 38 -2.44 3.06 6.62
N PHE A 39 -1.21 2.58 6.54
CA PHE A 39 -0.83 1.37 5.84
C PHE A 39 -0.53 0.27 6.86
N THR A 40 -0.97 -0.95 6.56
CA THR A 40 -0.68 -2.15 7.37
C THR A 40 -0.16 -3.23 6.46
N VAL A 41 1.13 -3.54 6.54
CA VAL A 41 1.74 -4.65 5.81
C VAL A 41 1.35 -5.96 6.49
N LEU A 42 0.72 -6.82 5.71
CA LEU A 42 0.27 -8.15 6.13
C LEU A 42 1.24 -9.24 5.71
N LEU A 43 1.97 -9.03 4.60
CA LEU A 43 2.94 -9.94 4.00
C LEU A 43 4.00 -9.10 3.27
N GLY A 44 5.28 -9.24 3.62
CA GLY A 44 6.39 -8.53 3.00
C GLY A 44 7.19 -9.39 2.03
N LYS A 45 8.21 -8.80 1.39
CA LYS A 45 9.13 -9.51 0.49
C LYS A 45 9.82 -10.70 1.15
N GLU A 46 10.15 -10.61 2.43
CA GLU A 46 10.82 -11.70 3.16
C GLU A 46 9.93 -12.95 3.25
N GLU A 47 8.62 -12.77 3.41
CA GLU A 47 7.66 -13.87 3.47
C GLU A 47 7.38 -14.52 2.10
N THR A 48 7.64 -13.83 1.00
CA THR A 48 7.31 -14.30 -0.36
C THR A 48 8.53 -14.53 -1.25
N GLU A 49 9.74 -14.41 -0.70
CA GLU A 49 11.00 -14.44 -1.45
C GLU A 49 11.01 -13.38 -2.58
N GLY A 50 10.39 -12.23 -2.31
CA GLY A 50 10.32 -11.10 -3.24
C GLY A 50 9.25 -11.20 -4.33
N GLN A 51 8.38 -12.21 -4.31
CA GLN A 51 7.37 -12.38 -5.36
C GLN A 51 6.25 -11.33 -5.28
N PHE A 52 5.70 -11.09 -4.09
CA PHE A 52 4.63 -10.11 -3.89
C PHE A 52 4.56 -9.61 -2.43
N GLY A 53 4.07 -8.40 -2.24
CA GLY A 53 3.69 -7.85 -0.94
C GLY A 53 2.17 -7.73 -0.84
N VAL A 54 1.63 -7.84 0.38
CA VAL A 54 0.20 -7.62 0.66
C VAL A 54 0.07 -6.64 1.82
N PHE A 55 -0.77 -5.62 1.63
CA PHE A 55 -1.03 -4.62 2.65
C PHE A 55 -2.50 -4.19 2.64
N THR A 56 -2.94 -3.55 3.71
CA THR A 56 -4.18 -2.75 3.66
C THR A 56 -3.87 -1.28 3.83
N MET A 57 -4.62 -0.43 3.14
CA MET A 57 -4.63 1.02 3.35
C MET A 57 -5.99 1.42 3.93
N THR A 58 -5.98 2.31 4.93
CA THR A 58 -7.17 3.04 5.39
C THR A 58 -6.91 4.53 5.24
N ALA A 59 -7.88 5.29 4.71
CA ALA A 59 -7.74 6.72 4.47
C ALA A 59 -9.05 7.49 4.75
N PRO A 60 -8.98 8.74 5.25
CA PRO A 60 -10.14 9.61 5.35
C PRO A 60 -10.60 10.10 3.97
N LYS A 61 -11.79 10.70 3.90
CA LYS A 61 -12.30 11.29 2.67
C LYS A 61 -11.39 12.42 2.20
N GLY A 62 -11.15 12.48 0.89
CA GLY A 62 -10.36 13.53 0.25
C GLY A 62 -8.86 13.27 0.25
N GLN A 63 -8.36 12.29 1.03
CA GLN A 63 -6.98 11.87 0.98
C GLN A 63 -6.63 11.40 -0.44
N ALA A 64 -5.61 12.03 -1.02
CA ALA A 64 -5.15 11.79 -2.37
C ALA A 64 -3.63 11.63 -2.40
N ILE A 65 -3.15 10.92 -3.41
CA ILE A 65 -1.72 10.75 -3.65
C ILE A 65 -1.28 11.47 -4.92
N PRO A 66 -0.04 11.97 -4.99
CA PRO A 66 0.50 12.54 -6.22
C PRO A 66 0.45 11.54 -7.39
N VAL A 67 0.40 12.07 -8.62
CA VAL A 67 0.61 11.23 -9.80
C VAL A 67 2.02 10.66 -9.75
N HIS A 68 2.13 9.35 -9.92
CA HIS A 68 3.38 8.64 -9.85
C HIS A 68 3.35 7.36 -10.71
N ALA A 69 4.52 6.75 -10.90
CA ALA A 69 4.68 5.45 -11.52
C ALA A 69 5.77 4.64 -10.81
N HIS A 70 5.72 3.33 -11.00
CA HIS A 70 6.76 2.41 -10.57
C HIS A 70 7.30 1.64 -11.78
N PRO A 71 8.59 1.75 -12.14
CA PRO A 71 9.13 1.09 -13.33
C PRO A 71 8.95 -0.43 -13.38
N ASP A 72 8.85 -1.09 -12.23
CA ASP A 72 8.87 -2.55 -12.08
C ASP A 72 7.82 -3.11 -11.11
N VAL A 73 7.00 -2.24 -10.51
CA VAL A 73 6.00 -2.67 -9.52
C VAL A 73 4.64 -2.71 -10.19
N HIS A 74 4.06 -3.91 -10.20
CA HIS A 74 2.65 -4.10 -10.48
C HIS A 74 1.86 -3.80 -9.20
N GLU A 75 0.75 -3.09 -9.29
CA GLU A 75 -0.08 -2.74 -8.12
C GLU A 75 -1.55 -3.12 -8.35
N ILE A 76 -2.17 -3.68 -7.33
CA ILE A 76 -3.57 -4.10 -7.30
C ILE A 76 -4.29 -3.33 -6.19
N PHE A 77 -5.51 -2.89 -6.49
CA PHE A 77 -6.47 -2.34 -5.54
C PHE A 77 -7.67 -3.27 -5.49
N TYR A 78 -7.95 -3.85 -4.32
CA TYR A 78 -9.22 -4.54 -4.08
C TYR A 78 -9.94 -3.86 -2.92
N LEU A 79 -11.13 -3.33 -3.17
CA LEU A 79 -11.79 -2.51 -2.17
C LEU A 79 -12.54 -3.34 -1.14
N LEU A 80 -12.27 -3.05 0.13
CA LEU A 80 -12.88 -3.72 1.27
C LEU A 80 -14.04 -2.90 1.84
N ASP A 81 -13.88 -1.58 1.92
CA ASP A 81 -14.88 -0.65 2.47
C ASP A 81 -14.72 0.76 1.86
N GLY A 82 -15.77 1.57 1.92
CA GLY A 82 -15.80 2.94 1.42
C GLY A 82 -15.75 3.02 -0.12
N ARG A 83 -15.12 4.07 -0.64
CA ARG A 83 -15.02 4.34 -2.09
C ARG A 83 -13.70 5.03 -2.41
N VAL A 84 -13.04 4.60 -3.49
CA VAL A 84 -11.84 5.27 -3.99
C VAL A 84 -12.00 5.56 -5.48
N ARG A 85 -11.63 6.76 -5.89
CA ARG A 85 -11.44 7.09 -7.30
C ARG A 85 -10.01 6.75 -7.68
N VAL A 86 -9.82 5.99 -8.75
CA VAL A 86 -8.51 5.64 -9.32
C VAL A 86 -8.42 6.22 -10.72
N TRP A 87 -7.26 6.78 -11.05
CA TRP A 87 -6.90 7.21 -12.39
C TRP A 87 -5.64 6.48 -12.85
N ILE A 88 -5.62 6.01 -14.09
CA ILE A 88 -4.50 5.29 -14.70
C ILE A 88 -4.34 5.80 -16.14
N GLN A 89 -3.15 6.29 -16.49
CA GLN A 89 -2.80 6.53 -17.88
C GLN A 89 -2.33 5.22 -18.52
N SER A 90 -3.04 4.74 -19.52
CA SER A 90 -2.67 3.55 -20.27
C SER A 90 -1.39 3.76 -21.08
N ALA A 91 -0.77 2.67 -21.54
CA ALA A 91 0.39 2.74 -22.45
C ALA A 91 0.11 3.46 -23.78
N ALA A 92 -1.16 3.58 -24.18
CA ALA A 92 -1.59 4.35 -25.35
C ALA A 92 -1.78 5.85 -25.07
N GLY A 93 -1.58 6.30 -23.82
CA GLY A 93 -1.78 7.68 -23.38
C GLY A 93 -3.21 8.01 -22.98
N GLU A 94 -4.15 7.06 -23.07
CA GLU A 94 -5.53 7.26 -22.65
C GLU A 94 -5.65 7.29 -21.13
N LEU A 95 -6.38 8.27 -20.59
CA LEU A 95 -6.71 8.34 -19.18
C LEU A 95 -7.95 7.48 -18.87
N LEU A 96 -7.76 6.45 -18.05
CA LEU A 96 -8.83 5.61 -17.51
C LEU A 96 -9.11 6.05 -16.07
N ASP A 97 -10.38 6.29 -15.73
CA ASP A 97 -10.77 6.62 -14.36
C ASP A 97 -12.00 5.83 -13.92
N ARG A 98 -12.05 5.37 -12.66
CA ARG A 98 -13.26 4.76 -12.08
C ARG A 98 -13.34 5.06 -10.58
N VAL A 99 -14.57 5.21 -10.08
CA VAL A 99 -14.84 5.10 -8.64
C VAL A 99 -15.10 3.63 -8.36
N LEU A 100 -14.27 3.04 -7.54
CA LEU A 100 -14.39 1.67 -7.05
C LEU A 100 -15.15 1.69 -5.72
N GLY A 101 -15.98 0.69 -5.46
CA GLY A 101 -16.61 0.37 -4.18
C GLY A 101 -16.24 -1.04 -3.68
N PRO A 102 -16.82 -1.51 -2.56
CA PRO A 102 -16.47 -2.80 -1.97
C PRO A 102 -16.68 -3.96 -2.93
N GLY A 103 -15.65 -4.79 -3.09
CA GLY A 103 -15.62 -5.91 -4.02
C GLY A 103 -15.10 -5.57 -5.43
N ASP A 104 -14.96 -4.29 -5.76
CA ASP A 104 -14.38 -3.86 -7.03
C ASP A 104 -12.85 -4.01 -7.02
N PHE A 105 -12.29 -4.17 -8.23
CA PHE A 105 -10.88 -4.46 -8.48
C PHE A 105 -10.28 -3.45 -9.45
N GLY A 106 -9.08 -2.98 -9.15
CA GLY A 106 -8.22 -2.18 -10.03
C GLY A 106 -6.84 -2.80 -10.14
N TYR A 107 -6.22 -2.67 -11.31
CA TYR A 107 -4.87 -3.16 -11.56
C TYR A 107 -4.08 -2.13 -12.36
N VAL A 108 -2.88 -1.83 -11.87
CA VAL A 108 -1.91 -0.95 -12.49
C VAL A 108 -0.69 -1.78 -12.90
N PRO A 109 -0.50 -2.05 -14.19
CA PRO A 109 0.75 -2.57 -14.70
C PRO A 109 1.94 -1.66 -14.35
N ALA A 110 3.11 -2.27 -14.14
CA ALA A 110 4.37 -1.55 -13.96
C ALA A 110 4.60 -0.52 -15.09
N GLY A 111 5.13 0.65 -14.70
CA GLY A 111 5.50 1.75 -15.56
C GLY A 111 4.37 2.72 -15.91
N LEU A 112 3.13 2.45 -15.52
CA LEU A 112 2.00 3.32 -15.85
C LEU A 112 1.78 4.40 -14.78
N LEU A 113 1.54 5.63 -15.24
CA LEU A 113 1.18 6.74 -14.37
C LEU A 113 -0.20 6.49 -13.76
N HIS A 114 -0.31 6.66 -12.45
CA HIS A 114 -1.56 6.49 -11.74
C HIS A 114 -1.62 7.36 -10.49
N SER A 115 -2.83 7.51 -9.97
CA SER A 115 -3.14 8.21 -8.73
C SER A 115 -4.49 7.72 -8.20
N TYR A 116 -4.78 7.98 -6.94
CA TYR A 116 -6.10 7.75 -6.36
C TYR A 116 -6.49 8.86 -5.39
N ARG A 117 -7.80 8.93 -5.12
CA ARG A 117 -8.39 9.76 -4.07
C ARG A 117 -9.49 8.99 -3.35
N SER A 118 -9.44 8.98 -2.03
CA SER A 118 -10.50 8.47 -1.17
C SER A 118 -11.75 9.36 -1.28
N GLU A 119 -12.90 8.77 -1.60
CA GLU A 119 -14.18 9.48 -1.76
C GLU A 119 -15.07 9.36 -0.52
N SER A 120 -14.66 8.59 0.49
CA SER A 120 -15.42 8.31 1.71
C SER A 120 -14.50 8.15 2.92
N ASP A 121 -14.99 8.51 4.12
CA ASP A 121 -14.24 8.28 5.35
C ASP A 121 -14.15 6.80 5.66
N GLY A 122 -13.00 6.36 6.16
CA GLY A 122 -12.75 4.94 6.43
C GLY A 122 -12.61 4.09 5.18
N THR A 123 -12.32 4.68 4.01
CA THR A 123 -12.05 3.92 2.78
C THR A 123 -10.91 2.94 3.04
N ARG A 124 -11.16 1.66 2.77
CA ARG A 124 -10.25 0.57 3.06
C ARG A 124 -9.97 -0.27 1.82
N VAL A 125 -8.71 -0.46 1.50
CA VAL A 125 -8.23 -1.17 0.32
C VAL A 125 -7.31 -2.30 0.77
N LEU A 126 -7.45 -3.48 0.15
CA LEU A 126 -6.41 -4.51 0.12
C LEU A 126 -5.52 -4.24 -1.10
N GLY A 127 -4.28 -3.88 -0.84
CA GLY A 127 -3.24 -3.68 -1.84
C GLY A 127 -2.40 -4.94 -2.01
N VAL A 128 -2.07 -5.27 -3.26
CA VAL A 128 -1.04 -6.27 -3.58
C VAL A 128 -0.07 -5.64 -4.55
N CYS A 129 1.23 -5.81 -4.30
CA CYS A 129 2.28 -5.25 -5.14
C CYS A 129 3.37 -6.26 -5.46
N THR A 130 4.22 -5.98 -6.46
CA THR A 130 5.51 -6.69 -6.58
C THR A 130 6.27 -6.61 -5.24
N GLY A 131 6.89 -7.72 -4.84
CA GLY A 131 7.50 -7.85 -3.51
C GLY A 131 8.59 -6.81 -3.26
N GLY A 132 8.50 -6.14 -2.12
CA GLY A 132 9.46 -5.16 -1.63
C GLY A 132 8.92 -3.74 -1.68
N PHE A 133 7.95 -3.44 -2.55
CA PHE A 133 7.37 -2.11 -2.62
C PHE A 133 6.59 -1.74 -1.35
N GLU A 134 5.99 -2.71 -0.66
CA GLU A 134 5.23 -2.47 0.58
C GLU A 134 6.06 -1.81 1.71
N GLY A 135 7.39 -1.89 1.64
CA GLY A 135 8.30 -1.18 2.55
C GLY A 135 8.34 0.35 2.32
N PHE A 136 7.89 0.84 1.16
CA PHE A 136 7.86 2.26 0.83
C PHE A 136 7.09 3.08 1.86
N PHE A 137 5.94 2.59 2.33
CA PHE A 137 5.07 3.33 3.23
C PHE A 137 5.76 3.67 4.56
N ALA A 138 6.55 2.76 5.11
CA ALA A 138 7.30 3.00 6.35
C ALA A 138 8.54 3.89 6.12
N ALA A 139 9.15 3.82 4.94
CA ALA A 139 10.32 4.62 4.59
C ALA A 139 9.96 6.08 4.26
N ALA A 140 8.92 6.27 3.44
CA ALA A 140 8.37 7.58 3.11
C ALA A 140 7.55 8.16 4.26
N GLY A 141 6.95 7.31 5.10
CA GLY A 141 6.13 7.69 6.24
C GLY A 141 6.86 7.54 7.58
N THR A 142 6.10 7.18 8.61
CA THR A 142 6.64 6.77 9.91
C THR A 142 6.01 5.48 10.36
N ARG A 143 6.75 4.63 11.07
CA ARG A 143 6.16 3.43 11.70
C ARG A 143 5.16 3.85 12.78
N ALA A 144 4.07 3.09 12.87
CA ALA A 144 3.04 3.27 13.87
C ALA A 144 2.94 2.03 14.78
N GLY A 145 2.58 2.25 16.04
CA GLY A 145 2.44 1.17 17.03
C GLY A 145 1.04 0.56 17.10
N SER A 146 0.06 1.14 16.40
CA SER A 146 -1.33 0.68 16.37
C SER A 146 -1.93 0.82 14.97
N ALA A 147 -3.07 0.16 14.76
CA ALA A 147 -3.85 0.20 13.53
C ALA A 147 -4.85 1.39 13.49
N ASP A 148 -4.51 2.50 14.13
CA ASP A 148 -5.32 3.71 14.11
C ASP A 148 -4.86 4.66 12.99
N LEU A 149 -5.79 5.44 12.44
CA LEU A 149 -5.42 6.57 11.57
C LEU A 149 -4.55 7.57 12.36
N PRO A 150 -3.64 8.29 11.67
CA PRO A 150 -2.83 9.30 12.34
C PRO A 150 -3.72 10.42 12.90
N ALA A 151 -3.44 10.88 14.12
CA ALA A 151 -4.15 12.02 14.71
C ALA A 151 -3.91 13.33 13.94
N HIS A 152 -2.73 13.44 13.31
CA HIS A 152 -2.33 14.53 12.44
C HIS A 152 -1.54 13.97 11.25
N PRO A 153 -1.68 14.52 10.03
CA PRO A 153 -1.00 14.00 8.86
C PRO A 153 0.51 13.89 9.08
N TYR A 154 1.09 12.74 8.74
CA TYR A 154 2.53 12.60 8.66
C TYR A 154 3.02 13.09 7.29
N VAL A 155 3.52 14.32 7.23
CA VAL A 155 4.08 14.90 6.01
C VAL A 155 5.60 14.69 6.02
N PRO A 156 6.16 13.84 5.14
CA PRO A 156 7.61 13.64 5.11
C PRO A 156 8.36 14.86 4.61
N SER A 157 9.63 14.97 5.02
CA SER A 157 10.53 15.94 4.41
C SER A 157 10.79 15.56 2.94
N PRO A 158 11.12 16.53 2.07
CA PRO A 158 11.50 16.24 0.69
C PRO A 158 12.67 15.25 0.58
N GLU A 159 13.62 15.31 1.52
CA GLU A 159 14.77 14.39 1.58
C GLU A 159 14.32 12.96 1.87
N GLN A 160 13.47 12.76 2.88
CA GLN A 160 12.95 11.45 3.24
C GLN A 160 12.10 10.86 2.11
N LEU A 161 11.20 11.67 1.54
CA LEU A 161 10.35 11.24 0.44
C LEU A 161 11.20 10.87 -0.80
N GLY A 162 12.23 11.66 -1.11
CA GLY A 162 13.17 11.39 -2.20
C GLY A 162 14.00 10.14 -1.98
N ALA A 163 14.48 9.91 -0.75
CA ALA A 163 15.24 8.72 -0.39
C ALA A 163 14.37 7.45 -0.50
N ALA A 164 13.13 7.50 -0.01
CA ALA A 164 12.18 6.41 -0.14
C ALA A 164 11.81 6.16 -1.62
N ALA A 165 11.55 7.22 -2.38
CA ALA A 165 11.29 7.14 -3.82
C ALA A 165 12.42 6.42 -4.57
N ALA A 166 13.68 6.77 -4.29
CA ALA A 166 14.84 6.12 -4.89
C ALA A 166 14.98 4.65 -4.46
N ALA A 167 14.78 4.34 -3.17
CA ALA A 167 14.95 2.99 -2.63
C ALA A 167 13.88 2.00 -3.11
N PHE A 168 12.66 2.49 -3.36
CA PHE A 168 11.50 1.66 -3.72
C PHE A 168 11.01 1.91 -5.15
N ARG A 169 11.82 2.58 -5.98
CA ARG A 169 11.53 2.84 -7.40
C ARG A 169 10.16 3.47 -7.63
N ASN A 170 9.86 4.52 -6.88
CA ASN A 170 8.65 5.33 -7.04
C ASN A 170 9.02 6.67 -7.68
N GLU A 171 8.51 6.92 -8.88
CA GLU A 171 8.76 8.14 -9.65
C GLU A 171 7.56 9.08 -9.53
N PHE A 172 7.74 10.24 -8.90
CA PHE A 172 6.68 11.26 -8.81
C PHE A 172 6.68 12.15 -10.05
N HIS A 173 5.48 12.47 -10.54
CA HIS A 173 5.25 13.29 -11.73
C HIS A 173 4.45 14.56 -11.38
N PRO A 174 5.06 15.53 -10.67
CA PRO A 174 4.39 16.75 -10.22
C PRO A 174 3.98 17.69 -11.36
N GLU A 175 4.41 17.44 -12.59
CA GLU A 175 3.99 18.12 -13.81
C GLU A 175 2.67 17.57 -14.39
N VAL A 176 2.29 16.34 -14.04
CA VAL A 176 1.08 15.68 -14.54
C VAL A 176 -0.08 15.91 -13.58
N ARG A 177 -1.26 16.23 -14.12
CA ARG A 177 -2.52 16.28 -13.38
C ARG A 177 -3.52 15.39 -14.09
N PHE A 178 -4.14 14.50 -13.33
CA PHE A 178 -5.38 13.87 -13.76
C PHE A 178 -6.49 14.81 -13.32
N ASP A 179 -7.10 15.50 -14.28
CA ASP A 179 -8.19 16.43 -14.01
C ASP A 179 -9.30 15.68 -13.25
N ALA A 180 -9.72 16.27 -12.13
CA ALA A 180 -10.72 15.72 -11.21
C ALA A 180 -12.02 16.50 -11.25
#